data_AF-A0A9E2FW94-F1
#
_entry.id   AF-A0A9E2FW94-F1
#
_cell.length_a   1.000
_cell.length_b   1.000
_cell.length_c   1.000
_cell.angle_alpha   90.00
_cell.angle_beta   90.00
_cell.angle_gamma   90.00
#
_symmetry.space_group_name_H-M   'P 1'
#
loop_
_entity.id
_entity.type
_entity.pdbx_description
1 polymer ?
#
loop_
_entity_poly.entity_id
_entity_poly.type
_entity_poly.pdbx_seq_one_letter_code
_entity_poly.pdbx_strand_id
1 'polypeptide(L)'
;MDQKKIFLEEISKKKAEWRSGSEIAEELTRLAGEIAAGSLLISGEKLAVGDSFSFVMKKQLKKGMVSCEFFLQTNVAEKAESSSLATGDSEKLEKFPASGGKKIKKDISRLWKEVVKQVSGESVLPRELAAELRRKCEDYNLSAHSQWFDTWRECVDKVKACIAAAEKGDFAAAREKISEVNHLTKECHRLYK
;
A
#
# COMPACT_ATOMS: atom_id res chain seq x y z
N MET A 1 23.55 -17.51 6.04
CA MET A 1 23.35 -16.11 5.59
C MET A 1 21.93 -15.98 5.07
N ASP A 2 21.27 -14.88 5.40
CA ASP A 2 19.84 -14.65 5.12
C ASP A 2 19.59 -14.45 3.61
N GLN A 3 18.71 -15.23 2.99
CA GLN A 3 18.40 -15.20 1.55
C GLN A 3 17.99 -13.79 1.08
N LYS A 4 17.36 -13.02 1.98
CA LYS A 4 16.99 -11.62 1.75
C LYS A 4 18.20 -10.71 1.53
N LYS A 5 19.34 -11.01 2.16
CA LYS A 5 20.56 -10.21 2.05
C LYS A 5 21.29 -10.47 0.73
N ILE A 6 21.27 -11.71 0.25
CA ILE A 6 21.84 -12.10 -1.06
C ILE A 6 21.06 -11.44 -2.21
N PHE A 7 19.73 -11.46 -2.15
CA PHE A 7 18.86 -10.84 -3.15
C PHE A 7 19.06 -9.32 -3.27
N LEU A 8 19.22 -8.62 -2.13
CA LEU A 8 19.46 -7.17 -2.11
C LEU A 8 20.86 -6.79 -2.62
N GLU A 9 21.88 -7.62 -2.37
CA GLU A 9 23.25 -7.39 -2.86
C GLU A 9 23.37 -7.60 -4.38
N GLU A 10 22.65 -8.58 -4.96
CA GLU A 10 22.61 -8.78 -6.42
C GLU A 10 21.88 -7.65 -7.17
N ILE A 11 20.77 -7.15 -6.62
CA ILE A 11 20.04 -6.00 -7.18
C ILE A 11 20.89 -4.72 -7.14
N SER A 12 21.70 -4.54 -6.08
CA SER A 12 22.59 -3.39 -5.93
C SER A 12 23.70 -3.39 -6.99
N LYS A 13 24.26 -4.57 -7.34
CA LYS A 13 25.30 -4.70 -8.37
C LYS A 13 24.81 -4.41 -9.80
N LYS A 14 23.58 -4.79 -10.14
CA LYS A 14 22.99 -4.54 -11.48
C LYS A 14 22.51 -3.10 -11.70
N LYS A 15 22.46 -2.26 -10.66
CA LYS A 15 21.89 -0.90 -10.69
C LYS A 15 22.73 0.11 -11.49
N ALA A 16 23.93 -0.25 -11.94
CA ALA A 16 24.87 0.62 -12.65
C ALA A 16 25.08 0.24 -14.13
N GLU A 17 24.43 -0.80 -14.63
CA GLU A 17 24.60 -1.28 -16.00
C GLU A 17 23.60 -0.59 -16.94
N TRP A 18 24.12 0.09 -17.96
CA TRP A 18 23.30 0.75 -18.98
C TRP A 18 22.93 -0.24 -20.07
N ARG A 19 21.63 -0.38 -20.32
CA ARG A 19 21.06 -1.23 -21.38
C ARG A 19 20.29 -0.39 -22.36
N SER A 20 20.15 -0.89 -23.59
CA SER A 20 19.35 -0.22 -24.61
C SER A 20 17.86 -0.27 -24.28
N GLY A 21 17.09 0.69 -24.80
CA GLY A 21 15.64 0.71 -24.61
C GLY A 21 14.93 -0.52 -25.18
N SER A 22 15.43 -1.09 -26.27
CA SER A 22 14.90 -2.31 -26.89
C SER A 22 15.06 -3.53 -25.99
N GLU A 23 16.23 -3.72 -25.37
CA GLU A 23 16.47 -4.85 -24.46
C GLU A 23 15.56 -4.79 -23.23
N ILE A 24 15.32 -3.59 -22.70
CA ILE A 24 14.40 -3.39 -21.58
C ILE A 24 12.95 -3.64 -22.01
N ALA A 25 12.55 -3.20 -23.21
CA ALA A 25 11.21 -3.40 -23.73
C ALA A 25 10.88 -4.90 -23.95
N GLU A 26 11.84 -5.67 -24.47
CA GLU A 26 11.71 -7.12 -24.63
C GLU A 26 11.53 -7.83 -23.28
N GLU A 27 12.29 -7.43 -22.26
CA GLU A 27 12.18 -7.99 -20.91
C GLU A 27 10.84 -7.67 -20.26
N LEU A 28 10.36 -6.42 -20.39
CA LEU A 28 9.04 -6.03 -19.91
C LEU A 28 7.91 -6.76 -20.65
N THR A 29 8.08 -7.02 -21.95
CA THR A 29 7.11 -7.78 -22.74
C THR A 29 7.04 -9.24 -22.27
N ARG A 30 8.18 -9.85 -21.95
CA ARG A 30 8.23 -11.19 -21.38
C ARG A 30 7.53 -11.25 -20.02
N LEU A 31 7.81 -10.29 -19.14
CA LEU A 31 7.14 -10.18 -17.84
C LEU A 31 5.62 -10.02 -18.00
N ALA A 32 5.17 -9.22 -18.96
CA ALA A 32 3.74 -9.08 -19.27
C ALA A 32 3.11 -10.41 -19.71
N GLY A 33 3.82 -11.19 -20.54
CA GLY A 33 3.39 -12.53 -20.94
C GLY A 33 3.29 -13.52 -19.78
N GLU A 34 4.25 -13.47 -18.85
CA GLU A 34 4.24 -14.27 -17.61
C GLU A 34 3.03 -13.95 -16.73
N ILE A 35 2.76 -12.66 -16.48
CA ILE A 35 1.59 -12.20 -15.73
C ILE A 35 0.29 -12.68 -16.39
N ALA A 36 0.16 -12.51 -17.71
CA ALA A 36 -1.02 -12.94 -18.45
C ALA A 36 -1.23 -14.46 -18.44
N ALA A 37 -0.14 -15.23 -18.32
CA ALA A 37 -0.17 -16.68 -18.20
C ALA A 37 -0.42 -17.18 -16.76
N GLY A 38 -0.58 -16.29 -15.78
CA GLY A 38 -0.79 -16.65 -14.37
C GLY A 38 0.44 -17.30 -13.72
N SER A 39 1.64 -17.02 -14.22
CA SER A 39 2.86 -17.62 -13.69
C SER A 39 4.09 -16.74 -13.85
N LEU A 40 4.93 -16.63 -12.83
CA LEU A 40 6.18 -15.87 -12.87
C LEU A 40 7.40 -16.80 -12.83
N LEU A 41 8.43 -16.47 -13.62
CA LEU A 41 9.72 -17.16 -13.56
C LEU A 41 10.62 -16.49 -12.53
N ILE A 42 10.84 -17.14 -11.39
CA ILE A 42 11.73 -16.64 -10.32
C ILE A 42 12.91 -17.59 -10.18
N SER A 43 14.13 -17.09 -10.42
CA SER A 43 15.37 -17.88 -10.31
C SER A 43 15.37 -19.18 -11.14
N GLY A 44 14.67 -19.19 -12.28
CA GLY A 44 14.54 -20.35 -13.17
C GLY A 44 13.39 -21.30 -12.82
N GLU A 45 12.66 -21.05 -11.74
CA GLU A 45 11.47 -21.81 -11.35
C GLU A 45 10.19 -21.08 -11.78
N LYS A 46 9.28 -21.81 -12.43
CA LYS A 46 7.98 -21.28 -12.85
C LYS A 46 6.96 -21.44 -11.71
N LEU A 47 6.60 -20.32 -11.08
CA LEU A 47 5.66 -20.30 -9.96
C LEU A 47 4.28 -19.85 -10.43
N ALA A 48 3.24 -20.59 -10.06
CA ALA A 48 1.86 -20.17 -10.27
C ALA A 48 1.53 -19.01 -9.33
N VAL A 49 0.88 -17.98 -9.86
CA VAL A 49 0.49 -16.78 -9.10
C VAL A 49 -1.00 -16.54 -9.25
N GLY A 50 -1.61 -15.90 -8.25
CA GLY A 50 -3.04 -15.58 -8.30
C GLY A 50 -3.37 -14.50 -9.35
N ASP A 51 -4.65 -14.41 -9.71
CA ASP A 51 -5.15 -13.48 -10.74
C ASP A 51 -5.21 -12.01 -10.29
N SER A 52 -4.82 -11.73 -9.05
CA SER A 52 -4.83 -10.38 -8.46
C SER A 52 -3.42 -9.87 -8.22
N PHE A 53 -3.13 -8.67 -8.72
CA PHE A 53 -1.81 -8.04 -8.60
C PHE A 53 -1.93 -6.65 -7.98
N SER A 54 -1.02 -6.34 -7.06
CA SER A 54 -0.73 -4.97 -6.66
C SER A 54 0.35 -4.42 -7.60
N PHE A 55 0.05 -3.31 -8.28
CA PHE A 55 0.96 -2.69 -9.24
C PHE A 55 1.09 -1.20 -8.98
N VAL A 56 2.32 -0.72 -8.86
CA VAL A 56 2.66 0.70 -8.76
C VAL A 56 3.77 1.03 -9.75
N MET A 57 3.57 2.09 -10.51
CA MET A 57 4.57 2.68 -11.39
C MET A 57 4.85 4.11 -10.95
N LYS A 58 6.10 4.40 -10.62
CA LYS A 58 6.56 5.74 -10.24
C LYS A 58 7.51 6.28 -11.29
N LYS A 59 7.18 7.45 -11.85
CA LYS A 59 8.04 8.18 -12.80
C LYS A 59 8.51 9.48 -12.14
N GLN A 60 9.80 9.76 -12.18
CA GLN A 60 10.36 11.01 -11.65
C GLN A 60 11.50 11.51 -12.56
N LEU A 61 11.58 12.82 -12.74
CA LEU A 61 12.70 13.51 -13.37
C LEU A 61 13.47 14.27 -12.29
N LYS A 62 14.75 13.97 -12.09
CA LYS A 62 15.62 14.68 -11.14
C LYS A 62 17.00 14.89 -11.75
N LYS A 63 17.49 16.13 -11.72
CA LYS A 63 18.85 16.51 -12.20
C LYS A 63 19.19 15.95 -13.59
N GLY A 64 18.25 16.04 -14.55
CA GLY A 64 18.43 15.54 -15.92
C GLY A 64 18.27 14.02 -16.08
N MET A 65 18.00 13.28 -15.01
CA MET A 65 17.80 11.83 -15.04
C MET A 65 16.32 11.49 -14.89
N VAL A 66 15.79 10.75 -15.86
CA VAL A 66 14.46 10.11 -15.76
C VAL A 66 14.63 8.77 -15.07
N SER A 67 13.82 8.51 -14.03
CA SER A 67 13.72 7.17 -13.44
C SER A 67 12.27 6.71 -13.43
N CYS A 68 12.09 5.44 -13.77
CA CYS A 68 10.83 4.73 -13.76
C CYS A 68 11.00 3.49 -12.88
N GLU A 69 10.29 3.45 -11.75
CA GLU A 69 10.32 2.34 -10.81
C GLU A 69 8.99 1.59 -10.90
N PHE A 70 9.06 0.27 -11.08
CA PHE A 70 7.91 -0.62 -11.09
C PHE A 70 7.95 -1.46 -9.82
N PHE A 71 6.82 -1.55 -9.15
CA PHE A 71 6.62 -2.45 -8.03
C PHE A 71 5.39 -3.29 -8.29
N LEU A 72 5.60 -4.60 -8.45
CA LEU A 72 4.56 -5.58 -8.73
C LEU A 72 4.60 -6.64 -7.64
N GLN A 73 3.46 -6.94 -7.03
CA GLN A 73 3.31 -7.98 -6.03
C GLN A 73 2.06 -8.80 -6.29
N THR A 74 2.15 -10.10 -6.05
CA THR A 74 1.04 -11.04 -6.11
C THR A 74 1.29 -12.17 -5.11
N ASN A 75 0.24 -12.90 -4.76
CA ASN A 75 0.34 -14.09 -3.94
C ASN A 75 0.68 -15.29 -4.83
N VAL A 76 1.50 -16.21 -4.30
CA VAL A 76 1.68 -17.52 -4.91
C VAL A 76 0.35 -18.26 -4.83
N ALA A 77 -0.09 -18.85 -5.93
CA ALA A 77 -1.28 -19.69 -5.91
C ALA A 77 -0.93 -20.96 -5.11
N GLU A 78 -1.58 -21.16 -3.96
CA GLU A 78 -1.48 -22.44 -3.26
C GLU A 78 -1.98 -23.53 -4.20
N LYS A 79 -1.17 -24.59 -4.39
CA LYS A 79 -1.58 -25.76 -5.16
C LYS A 79 -2.86 -26.32 -4.54
N ALA A 80 -3.99 -26.08 -5.18
CA ALA A 80 -5.23 -26.76 -4.87
C ALA A 80 -5.11 -28.23 -5.33
N GLU A 81 -4.53 -29.08 -4.49
CA GLU A 81 -4.72 -30.53 -4.56
C GLU A 81 -5.81 -30.95 -3.56
N SER A 82 -6.98 -31.22 -4.12
CA SER A 82 -7.99 -32.22 -3.72
C SER A 82 -8.55 -32.30 -2.29
N SER A 83 -9.86 -32.02 -2.24
CA SER A 83 -10.93 -32.75 -1.52
C SER A 83 -10.96 -32.79 0.01
N SER A 84 -12.03 -32.20 0.57
CA SER A 84 -13.21 -32.89 1.12
C SER A 84 -13.74 -32.24 2.42
N LEU A 85 -15.08 -32.23 2.48
CA LEU A 85 -15.98 -31.82 3.55
C LEU A 85 -15.45 -31.93 4.99
N ALA A 86 -15.62 -30.87 5.79
CA ALA A 86 -16.17 -31.00 7.15
C ALA A 86 -16.61 -29.65 7.71
N THR A 87 -17.79 -29.70 8.31
CA THR A 87 -18.54 -28.71 9.08
C THR A 87 -17.79 -28.12 10.29
N GLY A 88 -18.00 -26.81 10.47
CA GLY A 88 -18.19 -26.10 11.74
C GLY A 88 -17.22 -26.35 12.89
N ASP A 89 -16.42 -25.34 13.22
CA ASP A 89 -16.33 -24.84 14.60
C ASP A 89 -15.70 -23.44 14.64
N SER A 90 -16.10 -22.67 15.64
CA SER A 90 -15.74 -21.28 15.98
C SER A 90 -14.46 -20.73 15.36
N GLU A 91 -14.59 -19.71 14.49
CA GLU A 91 -13.50 -18.82 14.08
C GLU A 91 -12.95 -18.08 15.32
N LYS A 92 -11.96 -18.68 15.96
CA LYS A 92 -10.96 -17.94 16.72
C LYS A 92 -10.24 -17.05 15.71
N LEU A 93 -10.61 -15.77 15.65
CA LEU A 93 -9.83 -14.74 14.96
C LEU A 93 -8.38 -14.84 15.45
N GLU A 94 -7.51 -15.40 14.60
CA GLU A 94 -6.09 -15.41 14.85
C GLU A 94 -5.62 -13.95 14.98
N LYS A 95 -4.94 -13.64 16.09
CA LYS A 95 -4.34 -12.31 16.26
C LYS A 95 -3.16 -12.18 15.30
N PHE A 96 -3.42 -11.58 14.15
CA PHE A 96 -2.42 -11.37 13.11
C PHE A 96 -1.27 -10.47 13.61
N PRO A 97 -0.01 -10.91 13.51
CA PRO A 97 1.12 -10.09 13.89
C PRO A 97 1.24 -8.91 12.91
N ALA A 98 1.04 -7.69 13.42
CA ALA A 98 1.29 -6.46 12.69
C ALA A 98 2.80 -6.26 12.45
N SER A 99 3.40 -7.05 11.56
CA SER A 99 4.82 -6.95 11.22
C SER A 99 5.02 -5.90 10.12
N GLY A 100 4.88 -4.62 10.50
CA GLY A 100 5.12 -3.47 9.63
C GLY A 100 4.30 -2.25 10.04
N GLY A 101 4.85 -1.04 9.89
CA GLY A 101 4.04 0.19 9.94
C GLY A 101 3.58 0.71 11.31
N LYS A 102 3.91 0.11 12.47
CA LYS A 102 3.51 0.63 13.80
C LYS A 102 3.92 2.09 14.03
N LYS A 103 5.14 2.46 13.60
CA LYS A 103 5.64 3.85 13.67
C LYS A 103 4.83 4.78 12.74
N ILE A 104 4.55 4.33 11.51
CA ILE A 104 3.78 5.08 10.51
C ILE A 104 2.33 5.28 11.00
N LYS A 105 1.68 4.25 11.53
CA LYS A 105 0.33 4.34 12.13
C LYS A 105 0.29 5.36 13.28
N LYS A 106 1.32 5.40 14.14
CA LYS A 106 1.44 6.41 15.19
C LYS A 106 1.61 7.82 14.62
N ASP A 107 2.45 7.99 13.59
CA ASP A 107 2.63 9.27 12.91
C ASP A 107 1.31 9.74 12.26
N ILE A 108 0.59 8.87 11.54
CA ILE A 108 -0.72 9.16 10.96
C ILE A 108 -1.69 9.61 12.05
N SER A 109 -1.78 8.86 13.15
CA SER A 109 -2.68 9.20 14.27
C SER A 109 -2.35 10.57 14.88
N ARG A 110 -1.06 10.91 15.03
CA ARG A 110 -0.63 12.23 15.52
C ARG A 110 -1.03 13.34 14.54
N LEU A 111 -0.68 13.19 13.26
CA LEU A 111 -0.95 14.19 12.22
C LEU A 111 -2.46 14.39 12.02
N TRP A 112 -3.23 13.30 12.03
CA TRP A 112 -4.69 13.36 11.93
C TRP A 112 -5.32 14.14 13.09
N LYS A 113 -4.87 13.92 14.32
CA LYS A 113 -5.35 14.71 15.48
C LYS A 113 -5.07 16.20 15.31
N GLU A 114 -3.93 16.56 14.74
CA GLU A 114 -3.62 17.97 14.45
C GLU A 114 -4.57 18.53 13.38
N VAL A 115 -4.83 17.80 12.29
CA VAL A 115 -5.84 18.20 11.29
C VAL A 115 -7.21 18.41 11.93
N VAL A 116 -7.66 17.47 12.77
CA VAL A 116 -8.94 17.56 13.48
C VAL A 116 -8.99 18.81 14.36
N LYS A 117 -7.90 19.13 15.06
CA LYS A 117 -7.79 20.34 15.88
C LYS A 117 -7.93 21.60 15.03
N GLN A 118 -7.23 21.68 13.90
CA GLN A 118 -7.28 22.82 12.99
C GLN A 118 -8.69 23.02 12.40
N VAL A 119 -9.33 21.93 11.93
CA VAL A 119 -10.71 21.97 11.42
C VAL A 119 -11.71 22.35 12.50
N SER A 120 -11.52 21.88 13.74
CA SER A 120 -12.40 22.24 14.86
C SER A 120 -12.28 23.73 15.22
N GLY A 121 -11.07 24.29 15.14
CA GLY A 121 -10.81 25.71 15.35
C GLY A 121 -11.01 26.57 14.10
N GLU A 122 -11.62 26.04 13.04
CA GLU A 122 -11.85 26.73 11.74
C GLU A 122 -10.60 27.46 11.22
N SER A 123 -9.44 26.84 11.46
CA SER A 123 -8.14 27.42 11.16
C SER A 123 -7.61 26.88 9.83
N VAL A 124 -6.89 27.74 9.11
CA VAL A 124 -6.26 27.37 7.83
C VAL A 124 -5.29 26.22 8.07
N LEU A 125 -5.48 25.13 7.34
CA LEU A 125 -4.65 23.95 7.49
C LEU A 125 -3.24 24.21 6.92
N PRO A 126 -2.16 24.02 7.72
CA PRO A 126 -0.81 24.17 7.19
C PRO A 126 -0.54 23.21 6.04
N ARG A 127 -0.03 23.74 4.92
CA ARG A 127 0.24 22.95 3.70
C ARG A 127 1.17 21.76 3.96
N GLU A 128 2.19 21.96 4.80
CA GLU A 128 3.14 20.90 5.17
C GLU A 128 2.48 19.78 5.99
N LEU A 129 1.56 20.11 6.90
CA LEU A 129 0.80 19.14 7.68
C LEU A 129 -0.06 18.26 6.75
N ALA A 130 -0.76 18.90 5.81
CA ALA A 130 -1.60 18.23 4.83
C ALA A 130 -0.81 17.32 3.88
N ALA A 131 0.36 17.80 3.41
CA ALA A 131 1.25 17.03 2.55
C ALA A 131 1.88 15.84 3.30
N GLU A 132 2.32 16.06 4.54
CA GLU A 132 2.91 15.00 5.36
C GLU A 132 1.89 13.90 5.69
N LEU A 133 0.67 14.27 6.09
CA LEU A 133 -0.39 13.30 6.37
C LEU A 133 -0.72 12.47 5.14
N ARG A 134 -0.91 13.10 3.97
CA ARG A 134 -1.16 12.39 2.70
C ARG A 134 -0.04 11.40 2.40
N ARG A 135 1.23 11.83 2.48
CA ARG A 135 2.38 10.95 2.27
C ARG A 135 2.38 9.77 3.25
N LYS A 136 2.15 10.01 4.54
CA LYS A 136 2.15 8.94 5.55
C LYS A 136 1.03 7.93 5.35
N CYS A 137 -0.14 8.38 4.91
CA CYS A 137 -1.23 7.48 4.50
C CYS A 137 -0.79 6.59 3.32
N GLU A 138 -0.18 7.17 2.28
CA GLU A 138 0.33 6.37 1.17
C GLU A 138 1.44 5.39 1.60
N ASP A 139 2.36 5.83 2.47
CA ASP A 139 3.43 4.98 3.01
C ASP A 139 2.86 3.79 3.81
N TYR A 140 1.73 3.97 4.51
CA TYR A 140 1.11 2.90 5.29
C TYR A 140 0.41 1.84 4.43
N ASN A 141 0.09 2.13 3.16
CA ASN A 141 -0.40 1.10 2.22
C ASN A 141 0.56 -0.09 2.14
N LEU A 142 1.87 0.15 2.27
CA LEU A 142 2.93 -0.88 2.25
C LEU A 142 2.90 -1.80 3.49
N SER A 143 2.15 -1.45 4.54
CA SER A 143 2.08 -2.17 5.81
C SER A 143 0.64 -2.53 6.22
N ALA A 144 -0.34 -2.15 5.42
CA ALA A 144 -1.74 -2.48 5.66
C ALA A 144 -1.97 -3.94 5.25
N HIS A 145 -2.57 -4.71 6.16
CA HIS A 145 -2.88 -6.12 5.92
C HIS A 145 -4.06 -6.24 4.95
N SER A 146 -4.07 -7.30 4.15
CA SER A 146 -5.10 -7.54 3.13
C SER A 146 -6.53 -7.50 3.68
N GLN A 147 -6.76 -8.12 4.83
CA GLN A 147 -8.10 -8.22 5.45
C GLN A 147 -8.78 -6.88 5.76
N TRP A 148 -8.01 -5.81 5.97
CA TRP A 148 -8.55 -4.48 6.25
C TRP A 148 -8.02 -3.41 5.29
N PHE A 149 -7.41 -3.83 4.19
CA PHE A 149 -6.80 -2.92 3.22
C PHE A 149 -7.85 -2.02 2.56
N ASP A 150 -9.01 -2.58 2.20
CA ASP A 150 -10.09 -1.82 1.57
C ASP A 150 -10.70 -0.80 2.53
N THR A 151 -10.96 -1.19 3.78
CA THR A 151 -11.40 -0.26 4.84
C THR A 151 -10.36 0.83 5.10
N TRP A 152 -9.07 0.48 5.05
CA TRP A 152 -7.98 1.44 5.15
C TRP A 152 -7.98 2.42 3.97
N ARG A 153 -8.13 1.94 2.74
CA ARG A 153 -8.21 2.77 1.53
C ARG A 153 -9.37 3.75 1.60
N GLU A 154 -10.55 3.27 2.00
CA GLU A 154 -11.72 4.12 2.20
C GLU A 154 -11.43 5.22 3.24
N CYS A 155 -10.82 4.84 4.37
CA CYS A 155 -10.40 5.79 5.40
C CYS A 155 -9.45 6.87 4.85
N VAL A 156 -8.47 6.48 4.02
CA VAL A 156 -7.54 7.43 3.37
C VAL A 156 -8.27 8.37 2.42
N ASP A 157 -9.25 7.89 1.66
CA ASP A 157 -10.02 8.73 0.74
C ASP A 157 -10.86 9.77 1.51
N LYS A 158 -11.43 9.39 2.65
CA LYS A 158 -12.11 10.34 3.55
C LYS A 158 -11.15 11.35 4.17
N VAL A 159 -9.93 10.95 4.55
CA VAL A 159 -8.88 11.87 4.99
C VAL A 159 -8.52 12.88 3.89
N LYS A 160 -8.35 12.44 2.65
CA LYS A 160 -8.07 13.32 1.50
C LYS A 160 -9.21 14.30 1.26
N ALA A 161 -10.46 13.83 1.32
CA ALA A 161 -11.64 14.68 1.19
C ALA A 161 -11.74 15.72 2.32
N CYS A 162 -11.46 15.33 3.57
CA CYS A 162 -11.41 16.24 4.71
C CYS A 162 -10.41 17.38 4.48
N ILE A 163 -9.20 17.04 4.04
CA ILE A 163 -8.15 18.02 3.77
C ILE A 163 -8.58 18.96 2.64
N ALA A 164 -9.12 18.42 1.55
CA ALA A 164 -9.56 19.22 0.41
C ALA A 164 -10.71 20.17 0.76
N ALA A 165 -11.62 19.77 1.66
CA ALA A 165 -12.69 20.64 2.17
C ALA A 165 -12.10 21.76 3.06
N ALA A 166 -11.21 21.41 3.98
CA ALA A 166 -10.54 22.39 4.86
C ALA A 166 -9.69 23.40 4.09
N GLU A 167 -8.99 22.98 3.02
CA GLU A 167 -8.23 23.86 2.12
C GLU A 167 -9.12 24.88 1.39
N LYS A 168 -10.40 24.57 1.19
CA LYS A 168 -11.40 25.47 0.60
C LYS A 168 -12.15 26.32 1.64
N GLY A 169 -11.84 26.17 2.92
CA GLY A 169 -12.58 26.79 4.03
C GLY A 169 -13.96 26.17 4.30
N ASP A 170 -14.29 25.03 3.69
CA ASP A 170 -15.52 24.29 3.96
C ASP A 170 -15.35 23.41 5.19
N PHE A 171 -15.37 24.04 6.36
CA PHE A 171 -15.18 23.35 7.64
C PHE A 171 -16.36 22.45 8.01
N ALA A 172 -17.57 22.72 7.48
CA ALA A 172 -18.72 21.87 7.69
C ALA A 172 -18.52 20.51 7.01
N ALA A 173 -18.16 20.49 5.72
CA ALA A 173 -17.85 19.26 5.01
C ALA A 173 -16.61 18.56 5.61
N ALA A 174 -15.59 19.32 6.04
CA ALA A 174 -14.43 18.73 6.69
C ALA A 174 -14.79 17.97 7.98
N ARG A 175 -15.69 18.51 8.82
CA ARG A 175 -16.16 17.84 10.06
C ARG A 175 -16.98 16.58 9.77
N GLU A 176 -17.78 16.57 8.71
CA GLU A 176 -18.47 15.37 8.25
C GLU A 176 -17.46 14.26 7.94
N LYS A 177 -16.43 14.56 7.15
CA LYS A 177 -15.37 13.59 6.82
C LYS A 177 -14.57 13.15 8.04
N ILE A 178 -14.36 14.03 9.03
CA ILE A 178 -13.76 13.62 10.32
C ILE A 178 -14.60 12.55 11.01
N SER A 179 -15.92 12.71 11.02
CA SER A 179 -16.85 11.76 11.63
C SER A 179 -16.82 10.41 10.93
N GLU A 180 -16.80 10.42 9.59
CA GLU A 180 -16.66 9.21 8.77
C GLU A 180 -15.34 8.47 9.04
N VAL A 181 -14.19 9.18 9.05
CA VAL A 181 -12.87 8.60 9.37
C VAL A 181 -12.87 7.96 10.76
N ASN A 182 -13.46 8.64 11.75
CA ASN A 182 -13.53 8.13 13.12
C ASN A 182 -14.42 6.89 13.22
N HIS A 183 -15.52 6.83 12.47
CA HIS A 183 -16.39 5.66 12.38
C HIS A 183 -15.64 4.47 11.77
N LEU A 184 -15.04 4.64 10.59
CA LEU A 184 -14.24 3.60 9.92
C LEU A 184 -13.08 3.10 10.80
N THR A 185 -12.41 4.02 11.51
CA THR A 185 -11.31 3.66 12.43
C THR A 185 -11.81 2.80 13.60
N LYS A 186 -12.97 3.14 14.19
CA LYS A 186 -13.56 2.36 15.28
C LYS A 186 -13.96 0.98 14.80
N GLU A 187 -14.60 0.89 13.64
CA GLU A 187 -15.09 -0.38 13.11
C GLU A 187 -13.93 -1.31 12.70
N CYS A 188 -12.91 -0.78 12.03
CA CYS A 188 -11.70 -1.51 11.72
C CYS A 188 -11.01 -2.03 13.00
N HIS A 189 -10.88 -1.19 14.04
CA HIS A 189 -10.32 -1.66 15.31
C HIS A 189 -11.21 -2.70 16.02
N ARG A 190 -12.54 -2.58 15.94
CA ARG A 190 -13.46 -3.57 16.53
C ARG A 190 -13.28 -4.96 15.88
N LEU A 191 -13.06 -4.99 14.57
CA LEU A 191 -12.93 -6.23 13.81
C LEU A 191 -11.53 -6.86 13.90
N TYR A 192 -10.47 -6.06 13.97
CA TYR A 192 -9.10 -6.55 13.73
C TYR A 192 -8.07 -6.23 14.83
N LYS A 193 -8.46 -5.65 15.97
CA LYS A 193 -7.54 -5.28 17.06
C LYS A 193 -7.96 -5.87 18.41
#